data_AF-A0AAV2HNQ5-F1
#
_entry.id   AF-A0AAV2HNQ5-F1
#
_cell.length_a   1.000
_cell.length_b   1.000
_cell.length_c   1.000
_cell.angle_alpha   90.00
_cell.angle_beta   90.00
_cell.angle_gamma   90.00
#
_symmetry.space_group_name_H-M   'P 1'
#
loop_
_entity.id
_entity.type
_entity.pdbx_description
1 polymer ?
#
loop_
_entity_poly.entity_id
_entity_poly.type
_entity_poly.pdbx_seq_one_letter_code
_entity_poly.pdbx_strand_id
1 'polypeptide(L)'
;MSFSPKLHNPDTYPTRFLVTRDPFSRLLSAYLDKFYLVDFWASESKRMVNKRPANWTACGSDFLRVHFEKMASRFDRQNNGSATQNETRCGKYVTFFEFVRDGFARKEPHWMPIHEICNPCLLNVTHVARMESFTEDARVILAKMGMEHILEDSDHDQQVDDDIQTIIDYNFNRTHATELATFFEKCVTPTELAFRLWHNFRWRGYVDPDVSYVIPDFTLESRVKEDLIVQIARARQSGLSNPARMKQAKEEFRDKAFQTIPKELFQKLTRKYSFDFKLFGYEDVRDRLFHSLFQLEGSDMV
;
A
#
# COMPACT_ATOMS: atom_id res chain seq x y z
N MET A 1 1.48 -13.60 -22.07
CA MET A 1 0.57 -13.47 -23.24
C MET A 1 1.24 -12.52 -24.24
N SER A 2 1.51 -12.98 -25.47
CA SER A 2 2.11 -12.13 -26.51
C SER A 2 1.05 -11.21 -27.10
N PHE A 3 1.32 -9.91 -27.16
CA PHE A 3 0.45 -8.94 -27.82
C PHE A 3 0.38 -9.29 -29.31
N SER A 4 -0.81 -9.63 -29.82
CA SER A 4 -1.05 -9.87 -31.25
C SER A 4 -1.69 -8.64 -31.87
N PRO A 5 -0.99 -7.88 -32.72
CA PRO A 5 -1.50 -6.64 -33.31
C PRO A 5 -2.77 -6.83 -34.16
N LYS A 6 -3.01 -8.05 -34.67
CA LYS A 6 -4.20 -8.38 -35.47
C LYS A 6 -5.47 -8.58 -34.64
N LEU A 7 -5.33 -9.05 -33.39
CA LEU A 7 -6.46 -9.21 -32.47
C LEU A 7 -6.73 -7.91 -31.68
N HIS A 8 -5.71 -7.08 -31.47
CA HIS A 8 -5.82 -5.81 -30.75
C HIS A 8 -5.84 -4.61 -31.69
N ASN A 9 -6.72 -4.61 -32.70
CA ASN A 9 -6.92 -3.43 -33.56
C ASN A 9 -7.67 -2.35 -32.74
N PRO A 10 -7.11 -1.14 -32.56
CA PRO A 10 -7.81 -0.05 -31.89
C PRO A 10 -9.21 0.21 -32.49
N ASP A 11 -9.34 0.14 -33.80
CA ASP A 11 -10.59 0.48 -34.51
C ASP A 11 -11.73 -0.52 -34.26
N THR A 12 -11.43 -1.70 -33.70
CA THR A 12 -12.43 -2.74 -33.41
C THR A 12 -12.93 -2.75 -31.97
N TYR A 13 -12.33 -1.95 -31.07
CA TYR A 13 -12.75 -1.87 -29.67
C TYR A 13 -13.36 -0.50 -29.36
N PRO A 14 -14.71 -0.38 -29.30
CA PRO A 14 -15.38 0.88 -28.99
C PRO A 14 -15.19 1.33 -27.54
N THR A 15 -14.92 0.38 -26.63
CA THR A 15 -14.74 0.65 -25.20
C THR A 15 -13.28 0.43 -24.82
N ARG A 16 -12.61 1.51 -24.40
CA ARG A 16 -11.25 1.50 -23.86
C ARG A 16 -11.27 2.29 -22.58
N PHE A 17 -10.91 1.67 -21.48
CA PHE A 17 -10.95 2.32 -20.18
C PHE A 17 -9.58 2.29 -19.51
N LEU A 18 -9.32 3.33 -18.73
CA LEU A 18 -8.15 3.43 -17.86
C LEU A 18 -8.65 3.52 -16.42
N VAL A 19 -8.14 2.65 -15.55
CA VAL A 19 -8.40 2.74 -14.11
C VAL A 19 -7.28 3.55 -13.47
N THR A 20 -7.68 4.58 -12.72
CA THR A 20 -6.79 5.52 -12.04
C THR A 20 -7.03 5.48 -10.54
N ARG A 21 -6.14 6.09 -9.77
CA ARG A 21 -6.26 6.21 -8.31
C ARG A 21 -5.61 7.50 -7.88
N ASP A 22 -6.07 8.07 -6.76
CA ASP A 22 -5.38 9.19 -6.14
C ASP A 22 -3.86 8.87 -6.01
N PRO A 23 -2.97 9.70 -6.57
CA PRO A 23 -1.54 9.42 -6.59
C PRO A 23 -0.93 9.18 -5.21
N PHE A 24 -1.40 9.90 -4.18
CA PHE A 24 -0.88 9.76 -2.81
C PHE A 24 -1.37 8.47 -2.13
N SER A 25 -2.63 8.12 -2.31
CA SER A 25 -3.22 6.87 -1.83
C SER A 25 -2.57 5.67 -2.52
N ARG A 26 -2.29 5.76 -3.82
CA ARG A 26 -1.55 4.73 -4.56
C ARG A 26 -0.11 4.59 -4.05
N LEU A 27 0.58 5.70 -3.82
CA LEU A 27 1.94 5.69 -3.28
C LEU A 27 2.00 5.03 -1.88
N LEU A 28 1.07 5.37 -0.98
CA LEU A 28 1.01 4.78 0.35
C LEU A 28 0.63 3.29 0.29
N SER A 29 -0.29 2.90 -0.61
CA SER A 29 -0.61 1.49 -0.86
C SER A 29 0.62 0.71 -1.33
N ALA A 30 1.40 1.26 -2.27
CA ALA A 30 2.62 0.63 -2.76
C ALA A 30 3.64 0.44 -1.63
N TYR A 31 3.80 1.42 -0.75
CA TYR A 31 4.65 1.27 0.44
C TYR A 31 4.17 0.13 1.34
N LEU A 32 2.88 0.13 1.70
CA LEU A 32 2.30 -0.86 2.61
C LEU A 32 2.41 -2.28 2.06
N ASP A 33 2.14 -2.46 0.76
CA ASP A 33 2.09 -3.78 0.13
C ASP A 33 3.47 -4.31 -0.23
N LYS A 34 4.43 -3.41 -0.55
CA LYS A 34 5.74 -3.82 -1.06
C LYS A 34 6.88 -3.73 -0.06
N PHE A 35 6.84 -2.78 0.86
CA PHE A 35 7.95 -2.50 1.79
C PHE A 35 7.60 -2.84 3.24
N TYR A 36 6.39 -2.51 3.69
CA TYR A 36 5.95 -2.90 5.03
C TYR A 36 5.67 -4.41 5.10
N LEU A 37 4.98 -4.94 4.08
CA LEU A 37 4.92 -6.36 3.78
C LEU A 37 6.15 -6.80 2.97
N VAL A 38 6.24 -8.09 2.66
CA VAL A 38 7.52 -8.78 2.39
C VAL A 38 8.03 -8.68 0.94
N ASP A 39 7.23 -8.14 0.04
CA ASP A 39 7.41 -8.31 -1.41
C ASP A 39 8.76 -7.82 -1.94
N PHE A 40 9.16 -6.60 -1.57
CA PHE A 40 10.35 -5.93 -2.10
C PHE A 40 11.51 -5.93 -1.10
N TRP A 41 11.48 -6.79 -0.08
CA TRP A 41 12.55 -6.88 0.92
C TRP A 41 13.87 -7.30 0.32
N ALA A 42 13.87 -8.39 -0.46
CA ALA A 42 15.07 -8.94 -1.09
C ALA A 42 15.64 -8.09 -2.25
N SER A 43 14.90 -7.06 -2.69
CA SER A 43 15.24 -6.23 -3.84
C SER A 43 15.34 -4.74 -3.49
N GLU A 44 14.24 -3.99 -3.63
CA GLU A 44 14.24 -2.53 -3.51
C GLU A 44 14.59 -2.08 -2.10
N SER A 45 14.08 -2.75 -1.08
CA SER A 45 14.30 -2.39 0.33
C SER A 45 15.76 -2.59 0.73
N LYS A 46 16.35 -3.74 0.38
CA LYS A 46 17.78 -4.02 0.64
C LYS A 46 18.68 -2.95 0.02
N ARG A 47 18.37 -2.50 -1.20
CA ARG A 47 19.11 -1.40 -1.83
C ARG A 47 18.98 -0.10 -1.05
N MET A 48 17.79 0.23 -0.53
CA MET A 48 17.57 1.44 0.27
C MET A 48 18.36 1.39 1.58
N VAL A 49 18.32 0.25 2.29
CA VAL A 49 19.06 0.08 3.54
C VAL A 49 20.57 0.18 3.34
N ASN A 50 21.11 -0.38 2.24
CA ASN A 50 22.54 -0.28 1.92
C ASN A 50 23.02 1.16 1.62
N LYS A 51 22.11 2.10 1.37
CA LYS A 51 22.43 3.51 1.15
C LYS A 51 22.41 4.34 2.43
N ARG A 52 22.08 3.74 3.59
CA ARG A 52 22.05 4.47 4.85
C ARG A 52 23.46 4.96 5.22
N PRO A 53 23.61 6.21 5.68
CA PRO A 53 24.89 6.69 6.20
C PRO A 53 25.29 5.89 7.45
N ALA A 54 26.59 5.78 7.72
CA ALA A 54 27.11 5.04 8.88
C ALA A 54 26.57 5.56 10.23
N ASN A 55 26.28 6.86 10.30
CA ASN A 55 25.68 7.52 11.47
C ASN A 55 24.19 7.82 11.25
N TRP A 56 23.46 6.91 10.59
CA TRP A 56 22.02 7.07 10.41
C TRP A 56 21.34 7.07 11.78
N THR A 57 20.93 8.25 12.24
CA THR A 57 20.08 8.41 13.42
C THR A 57 18.64 8.51 12.97
N ALA A 58 17.81 7.64 13.53
CA ALA A 58 16.36 7.72 13.40
C ALA A 58 15.88 9.13 13.75
N CYS A 59 15.02 9.71 12.91
CA CYS A 59 14.23 10.85 13.33
C CYS A 59 13.21 10.34 14.37
N GLY A 60 13.38 10.68 15.64
CA GLY A 60 12.55 10.17 16.74
C GLY A 60 11.06 10.51 16.62
N SER A 61 10.67 11.39 15.69
CA SER A 61 9.28 11.72 15.38
C SER A 61 8.66 10.85 14.28
N ASP A 62 9.41 9.99 13.60
CA ASP A 62 8.86 9.07 12.60
C ASP A 62 8.12 7.91 13.29
N PHE A 63 6.78 7.91 13.20
CA PHE A 63 5.97 6.89 13.86
C PHE A 63 6.23 5.48 13.32
N LEU A 64 6.57 5.32 12.04
CA LEU A 64 6.89 4.00 11.46
C LEU A 64 8.21 3.51 12.00
N ARG A 65 9.18 4.40 12.22
CA ARG A 65 10.42 4.05 12.89
C ARG A 65 10.17 3.55 14.31
N VAL A 66 9.38 4.28 15.09
CA VAL A 66 8.99 3.86 16.45
C VAL A 66 8.24 2.52 16.43
N HIS A 67 7.36 2.32 15.46
CA HIS A 67 6.68 1.03 15.25
C HIS A 67 7.67 -0.10 14.98
N PHE A 68 8.63 0.11 14.08
CA PHE A 68 9.66 -0.87 13.76
C PHE A 68 10.61 -1.18 14.92
N GLU A 69 10.98 -0.19 15.73
CA GLU A 69 11.80 -0.41 16.94
C GLU A 69 11.08 -1.31 17.95
N LYS A 70 9.76 -1.10 18.14
CA LYS A 70 8.94 -1.98 18.97
C LYS A 70 8.88 -3.39 18.38
N MET A 71 8.72 -3.52 17.06
CA MET A 71 8.77 -4.82 16.40
C MET A 71 10.12 -5.53 16.58
N ALA A 72 11.23 -4.83 16.35
CA ALA A 72 12.58 -5.39 16.49
C ALA A 72 12.82 -5.86 17.94
N SER A 73 12.41 -5.06 18.93
CA SER A 73 12.52 -5.45 20.34
C SER A 73 11.73 -6.71 20.70
N ARG A 74 10.68 -7.02 19.93
CA ARG A 74 9.78 -8.15 20.15
C ARG A 74 10.21 -9.40 19.37
N PHE A 75 10.57 -9.24 18.10
CA PHE A 75 10.79 -10.36 17.18
C PHE A 75 12.26 -10.63 16.88
N ASP A 76 13.15 -9.62 16.93
CA ASP A 76 14.56 -9.80 16.57
C ASP A 76 15.47 -10.21 17.74
N ARG A 77 15.00 -10.07 18.99
CA ARG A 77 15.76 -10.48 20.20
C ARG A 77 16.12 -11.97 20.23
N GLN A 78 15.52 -12.79 19.38
CA GLN A 78 15.79 -14.22 19.29
C GLN A 78 16.94 -14.61 18.33
N ASN A 79 17.55 -13.67 17.59
CA ASN A 79 18.45 -13.99 16.48
C ASN A 79 19.97 -13.79 16.70
N ASN A 80 20.47 -13.63 17.94
CA ASN A 80 21.90 -13.59 18.32
C ASN A 80 22.84 -12.64 17.51
N GLY A 81 22.29 -11.75 16.68
CA GLY A 81 23.00 -10.69 15.97
C GLY A 81 22.53 -9.31 16.45
N SER A 82 23.33 -8.27 16.21
CA SER A 82 22.87 -6.90 16.45
C SER A 82 21.66 -6.61 15.53
N ALA A 83 20.61 -5.97 16.06
CA ALA A 83 19.39 -5.63 15.32
C ALA A 83 19.70 -4.94 13.97
N THR A 84 20.77 -4.14 13.93
CA THR A 84 21.28 -3.44 12.76
C THR A 84 21.78 -4.36 11.63
N GLN A 85 22.37 -5.51 11.98
CA GLN A 85 22.85 -6.50 10.99
C GLN A 85 21.69 -7.27 10.37
N ASN A 86 20.70 -7.65 11.19
CA ASN A 86 19.49 -8.31 10.70
C ASN A 86 18.64 -7.36 9.83
N GLU A 87 18.54 -6.08 10.21
CA GLU A 87 17.88 -5.05 9.41
C GLU A 87 18.54 -4.87 8.04
N THR A 88 19.88 -4.80 7.99
CA THR A 88 20.64 -4.65 6.73
C THR A 88 20.48 -5.86 5.82
N ARG A 89 20.47 -7.07 6.40
CA ARG A 89 20.27 -8.30 5.66
C ARG A 89 18.89 -8.37 5.02
N CYS A 90 17.85 -8.01 5.79
CA CYS A 90 16.46 -8.33 5.47
C CYS A 90 15.69 -7.17 4.83
N GLY A 91 16.16 -5.93 4.95
CA GLY A 91 15.47 -4.77 4.36
C GLY A 91 14.09 -4.48 4.98
N LYS A 92 13.76 -5.05 6.15
CA LYS A 92 12.38 -5.13 6.66
C LYS A 92 11.86 -3.93 7.46
N TYR A 93 12.67 -2.87 7.58
CA TYR A 93 12.40 -1.65 8.36
C TYR A 93 12.71 -0.39 7.55
N VAL A 94 12.32 -0.39 6.27
CA VAL A 94 12.30 0.82 5.44
C VAL A 94 11.08 1.64 5.82
N THR A 95 11.28 2.88 6.24
CA THR A 95 10.20 3.83 6.57
C THR A 95 9.55 4.41 5.32
N PHE A 96 8.36 5.02 5.47
CA PHE A 96 7.69 5.68 4.34
C PHE A 96 8.53 6.84 3.79
N PHE A 97 9.17 7.62 4.65
CA PHE A 97 10.11 8.66 4.24
C PHE A 97 11.26 8.11 3.38
N GLU A 98 11.92 7.03 3.82
CA GLU A 98 13.00 6.40 3.06
C GLU A 98 12.51 5.88 1.70
N PHE A 99 11.34 5.25 1.68
CA PHE A 99 10.69 4.81 0.46
C PHE A 99 10.44 5.97 -0.50
N VAL A 100 9.87 7.10 -0.05
CA VAL A 100 9.63 8.25 -0.91
C VAL A 100 10.95 8.86 -1.38
N ARG A 101 11.91 9.07 -0.48
CA ARG A 101 13.22 9.66 -0.82
C ARG A 101 13.94 8.86 -1.90
N ASP A 102 14.00 7.54 -1.75
CA ASP A 102 14.81 6.68 -2.62
C ASP A 102 14.02 6.07 -3.80
N GLY A 103 12.71 5.93 -3.64
CA GLY A 103 11.80 5.38 -4.63
C GLY A 103 11.38 6.40 -5.69
N PHE A 104 11.22 7.68 -5.34
CA PHE A 104 10.61 8.65 -6.29
C PHE A 104 11.45 8.87 -7.55
N ALA A 105 12.78 8.76 -7.48
CA ALA A 105 13.67 8.94 -8.62
C ALA A 105 13.74 7.71 -9.56
N ARG A 106 13.11 6.60 -9.17
CA ARG A 106 13.18 5.35 -9.93
C ARG A 106 11.95 5.14 -10.78
N LYS A 107 12.18 4.50 -11.93
CA LYS A 107 11.12 3.94 -12.77
C LYS A 107 10.67 2.62 -12.16
N GLU A 108 9.52 2.63 -11.52
CA GLU A 108 8.88 1.45 -10.96
C GLU A 108 7.35 1.58 -11.09
N PRO A 109 6.66 0.62 -11.75
CA PRO A 109 5.24 0.75 -12.09
C PRO A 109 4.24 0.89 -10.94
N HIS A 110 4.58 0.60 -9.69
CA HIS A 110 3.69 0.74 -8.55
C HIS A 110 3.63 2.18 -8.01
N TRP A 111 4.65 3.00 -8.28
CA TRP A 111 4.70 4.40 -7.85
C TRP A 111 5.19 5.39 -8.94
N MET A 112 5.29 4.96 -10.19
CA MET A 112 5.34 5.91 -11.33
C MET A 112 3.97 6.57 -11.56
N PRO A 113 3.91 7.79 -12.11
CA PRO A 113 2.65 8.38 -12.54
C PRO A 113 1.90 7.46 -13.53
N ILE A 114 0.58 7.43 -13.43
CA ILE A 114 -0.26 6.54 -14.22
C ILE A 114 -0.18 6.91 -15.71
N HIS A 115 -0.15 8.20 -16.04
CA HIS A 115 0.02 8.64 -17.43
C HIS A 115 1.34 8.19 -18.07
N GLU A 116 2.39 7.95 -17.27
CA GLU A 116 3.67 7.43 -17.76
C GLU A 116 3.64 5.91 -17.97
N ILE A 117 2.84 5.19 -17.19
CA ILE A 117 2.64 3.74 -17.32
C ILE A 117 1.73 3.46 -18.52
N CYS A 118 0.66 4.22 -18.65
CA CYS A 118 -0.30 4.13 -19.75
C CYS A 118 -0.70 5.54 -20.18
N ASN A 119 -0.27 5.95 -21.37
CA ASN A 119 -0.61 7.25 -21.93
C ASN A 119 -2.07 7.23 -22.43
N PRO A 120 -2.99 8.00 -21.82
CA PRO A 120 -4.41 7.94 -22.17
C PRO A 120 -4.71 8.50 -23.56
N CYS A 121 -3.89 9.43 -24.06
CA CYS A 121 -4.02 9.98 -25.41
C CYS A 121 -3.64 8.95 -26.47
N LEU A 122 -2.57 8.17 -26.25
CA LEU A 122 -2.17 7.09 -27.17
C LEU A 122 -3.13 5.91 -27.12
N LEU A 123 -3.66 5.57 -25.94
CA LEU A 123 -4.68 4.53 -25.80
C LEU A 123 -6.03 4.97 -26.39
N ASN A 124 -6.25 6.28 -26.55
CA ASN A 124 -7.52 6.90 -26.92
C ASN A 124 -8.65 6.39 -26.01
N VAL A 125 -8.46 6.62 -24.71
CA VAL A 125 -9.40 6.17 -23.67
C VAL A 125 -10.77 6.79 -23.90
N THR A 126 -11.80 5.96 -23.84
CA THR A 126 -13.20 6.42 -23.91
C THR A 126 -13.80 6.58 -22.52
N HIS A 127 -13.18 5.99 -21.49
CA HIS A 127 -13.61 6.07 -20.10
C HIS A 127 -12.40 6.13 -19.16
N VAL A 128 -12.52 6.91 -18.09
CA VAL A 128 -11.57 6.91 -16.97
C VAL A 128 -12.34 6.52 -15.74
N ALA A 129 -11.98 5.38 -15.14
CA ALA A 129 -12.53 4.92 -13.87
C ALA A 129 -11.57 5.28 -12.73
N ARG A 130 -12.09 5.52 -11.54
CA ARG A 130 -11.30 5.77 -10.33
C ARG A 130 -11.45 4.61 -9.37
N MET A 131 -10.35 4.19 -8.74
CA MET A 131 -10.39 3.14 -7.72
C MET A 131 -11.29 3.51 -6.54
N GLU A 132 -11.45 4.81 -6.27
CA GLU A 132 -12.29 5.35 -5.20
C GLU A 132 -13.80 5.25 -5.50
N SER A 133 -14.18 5.14 -6.77
CA SER A 133 -15.57 5.00 -7.27
C SER A 133 -15.70 3.81 -8.22
N PHE A 134 -14.93 2.75 -7.96
CA PHE A 134 -14.71 1.68 -8.94
C PHE A 134 -16.00 0.96 -9.31
N THR A 135 -16.86 0.65 -8.33
CA THR A 135 -18.11 -0.07 -8.57
C THR A 135 -19.09 0.77 -9.39
N GLU A 136 -19.20 2.06 -9.11
CA GLU A 136 -20.02 3.00 -9.85
C GLU A 136 -19.53 3.15 -11.30
N ASP A 137 -18.23 3.34 -11.48
CA ASP A 137 -17.61 3.50 -12.79
C ASP A 137 -17.67 2.22 -13.62
N ALA A 138 -17.45 1.06 -12.98
CA ALA A 138 -17.57 -0.25 -13.60
C ALA A 138 -18.99 -0.50 -14.10
N ARG A 139 -20.03 -0.11 -13.34
CA ARG A 139 -21.43 -0.24 -13.75
C ARG A 139 -21.71 0.47 -15.06
N VAL A 140 -21.25 1.72 -15.19
CA VAL A 140 -21.42 2.51 -16.43
C VAL A 140 -20.74 1.86 -17.63
N ILE A 141 -19.52 1.34 -17.43
CA ILE A 141 -18.75 0.67 -18.49
C ILE A 141 -19.44 -0.65 -18.90
N LEU A 142 -19.87 -1.47 -17.93
CA LEU A 142 -20.52 -2.75 -18.18
C LEU A 142 -21.90 -2.59 -18.81
N ALA A 143 -22.67 -1.58 -18.43
CA ALA A 143 -23.95 -1.26 -19.05
C ALA A 143 -23.82 -0.98 -20.55
N LYS A 144 -22.76 -0.27 -20.97
CA LYS A 144 -22.46 -0.04 -22.40
C LYS A 144 -22.15 -1.31 -23.18
N MET A 145 -21.77 -2.38 -22.48
CA MET A 145 -21.47 -3.68 -23.07
C MET A 145 -22.63 -4.68 -22.91
N GLY A 146 -23.77 -4.28 -22.33
CA GLY A 146 -24.88 -5.18 -22.00
C GLY A 146 -24.56 -6.18 -20.88
N MET A 147 -23.55 -5.89 -20.06
CA MET A 147 -23.02 -6.77 -19.01
C MET A 147 -23.24 -6.23 -17.60
N GLU A 148 -24.18 -5.31 -17.41
CA GLU A 148 -24.47 -4.70 -16.10
C GLU A 148 -24.84 -5.75 -15.03
N HIS A 149 -25.50 -6.83 -15.45
CA HIS A 149 -25.90 -7.96 -14.60
C HIS A 149 -24.74 -8.61 -13.83
N ILE A 150 -23.48 -8.46 -14.30
CA ILE A 150 -22.30 -8.97 -13.58
C ILE A 150 -22.16 -8.34 -12.18
N LEU A 151 -22.70 -7.14 -11.97
CA LEU A 151 -22.64 -6.45 -10.68
C LEU A 151 -23.86 -6.70 -9.78
N GLU A 152 -24.91 -7.38 -10.26
CA GLU A 152 -26.13 -7.63 -9.47
C GLU A 152 -25.86 -8.53 -8.26
N ASP A 153 -24.92 -9.47 -8.38
CA ASP A 153 -24.50 -10.38 -7.30
C ASP A 153 -23.27 -9.87 -6.51
N SER A 154 -22.84 -8.62 -6.73
CA SER A 154 -21.64 -8.08 -6.07
C SER A 154 -21.93 -7.62 -4.64
N ASP A 155 -21.51 -8.42 -3.66
CA ASP A 155 -21.44 -8.00 -2.26
C ASP A 155 -20.06 -7.38 -1.99
N HIS A 156 -20.05 -6.06 -1.76
CA HIS A 156 -18.82 -5.31 -1.48
C HIS A 156 -18.10 -5.82 -0.23
N ASP A 157 -18.83 -6.18 0.83
CA ASP A 157 -18.18 -6.62 2.07
C ASP A 157 -17.59 -8.01 1.92
N GLN A 158 -18.24 -8.90 1.17
CA GLN A 158 -17.69 -10.20 0.79
C GLN A 158 -16.44 -10.04 -0.09
N GLN A 159 -16.46 -9.13 -1.07
CA GLN A 159 -15.29 -8.86 -1.91
C GLN A 159 -14.09 -8.40 -1.07
N VAL A 160 -14.32 -7.54 -0.08
CA VAL A 160 -13.26 -7.12 0.84
C VAL A 160 -12.76 -8.28 1.70
N ASP A 161 -13.63 -9.19 2.14
CA ASP A 161 -13.23 -10.41 2.86
C ASP A 161 -12.35 -11.33 1.98
N ASP A 162 -12.72 -11.50 0.71
CA ASP A 162 -11.96 -12.29 -0.27
C ASP A 162 -10.59 -11.65 -0.57
N ASP A 163 -10.54 -10.31 -0.65
CA ASP A 163 -9.31 -9.55 -0.82
C ASP A 163 -8.38 -9.70 0.39
N ILE A 164 -8.91 -9.64 1.61
CA ILE A 164 -8.17 -9.89 2.86
C ILE A 164 -7.57 -11.28 2.82
N GLN A 165 -8.37 -12.31 2.51
CA GLN A 165 -7.92 -13.69 2.44
C GLN A 165 -6.81 -13.86 1.40
N THR A 166 -7.00 -13.28 0.21
CA THR A 166 -6.00 -13.29 -0.87
C THR A 166 -4.69 -12.63 -0.44
N ILE A 167 -4.74 -11.50 0.26
CA ILE A 167 -3.54 -10.82 0.75
C ILE A 167 -2.82 -11.66 1.82
N ILE A 168 -3.55 -12.29 2.74
CA ILE A 168 -2.98 -13.20 3.73
C ILE A 168 -2.28 -14.36 3.01
N ASP A 169 -3.00 -15.08 2.16
CA ASP A 169 -2.50 -16.24 1.44
C ASP A 169 -1.28 -15.91 0.60
N TYR A 170 -1.35 -14.81 -0.15
CA TYR A 170 -0.24 -14.33 -0.96
C TYR A 170 1.02 -14.12 -0.11
N ASN A 171 0.91 -13.44 1.03
CA ASN A 171 2.07 -13.10 1.85
C ASN A 171 2.67 -14.32 2.57
N PHE A 172 1.85 -15.24 3.08
CA PHE A 172 2.34 -16.50 3.65
C PHE A 172 2.97 -17.40 2.58
N ASN A 173 2.38 -17.47 1.39
CA ASN A 173 2.97 -18.22 0.28
C ASN A 173 4.27 -17.56 -0.22
N ARG A 174 4.34 -16.23 -0.20
CA ARG A 174 5.52 -15.46 -0.64
C ARG A 174 6.77 -15.81 0.14
N THR A 175 6.65 -16.06 1.44
CA THR A 175 7.78 -16.47 2.28
C THR A 175 8.26 -17.90 2.01
N HIS A 176 7.47 -18.70 1.30
CA HIS A 176 7.79 -20.09 0.89
C HIS A 176 8.14 -20.22 -0.59
N ALA A 177 8.12 -19.12 -1.35
CA ALA A 177 8.51 -19.13 -2.75
C ALA A 177 9.93 -19.71 -2.88
N THR A 178 10.07 -20.81 -3.64
CA THR A 178 11.27 -21.66 -3.67
C THR A 178 12.58 -20.89 -3.89
N GLU A 179 12.55 -19.82 -4.67
CA GLU A 179 13.73 -18.99 -4.96
C GLU A 179 14.17 -18.09 -3.78
N LEU A 180 13.29 -17.79 -2.83
CA LEU A 180 13.54 -16.84 -1.73
C LEU A 180 13.23 -17.40 -0.34
N ALA A 181 12.83 -18.67 -0.22
CA ALA A 181 12.50 -19.30 1.05
C ALA A 181 13.63 -19.13 2.09
N THR A 182 14.88 -19.46 1.71
CA THR A 182 16.05 -19.31 2.60
C THR A 182 16.35 -17.88 3.02
N PHE A 183 15.91 -16.89 2.24
CA PHE A 183 16.00 -15.47 2.62
C PHE A 183 14.93 -15.15 3.67
N PHE A 184 13.67 -15.50 3.40
CA PHE A 184 12.55 -15.15 4.29
C PHE A 184 12.57 -15.90 5.62
N GLU A 185 12.99 -17.17 5.65
CA GLU A 185 13.18 -17.96 6.88
C GLU A 185 14.06 -17.24 7.92
N LYS A 186 15.00 -16.40 7.46
CA LYS A 186 15.94 -15.67 8.33
C LYS A 186 15.49 -14.24 8.62
N CYS A 187 14.41 -13.79 7.98
CA CYS A 187 13.99 -12.40 7.98
C CYS A 187 12.63 -12.18 8.62
N VAL A 188 11.72 -13.15 8.58
CA VAL A 188 10.39 -13.02 9.15
C VAL A 188 9.89 -14.35 9.68
N THR A 189 9.37 -14.36 10.90
CA THR A 189 8.65 -15.52 11.44
C THR A 189 7.18 -15.46 11.03
N PRO A 190 6.43 -16.58 11.04
CA PRO A 190 4.99 -16.56 10.82
C PRO A 190 4.25 -15.57 11.75
N THR A 191 4.69 -15.47 13.01
CA THR A 191 4.11 -14.53 13.99
C THR A 191 4.42 -13.07 13.69
N GLU A 192 5.63 -12.74 13.22
CA GLU A 192 5.96 -11.38 12.77
C GLU A 192 5.17 -11.04 11.49
N LEU A 193 5.02 -11.98 10.56
CA LEU A 193 4.23 -11.78 9.33
C LEU A 193 2.77 -11.51 9.66
N ALA A 194 2.17 -12.29 10.57
CA ALA A 194 0.80 -12.09 11.00
C ALA A 194 0.60 -10.73 11.68
N PHE A 195 1.56 -10.32 12.52
CA PHE A 195 1.56 -8.99 13.14
C PHE A 195 1.62 -7.88 12.07
N ARG A 196 2.44 -8.04 11.03
CA ARG A 196 2.50 -7.09 9.91
C ARG A 196 1.17 -7.03 9.16
N LEU A 197 0.60 -8.18 8.78
CA LEU A 197 -0.68 -8.24 8.08
C LEU A 197 -1.80 -7.57 8.88
N TRP A 198 -1.91 -7.84 10.18
CA TRP A 198 -2.87 -7.15 11.05
C TRP A 198 -2.76 -5.63 10.96
N HIS A 199 -1.55 -5.10 11.14
CA HIS A 199 -1.32 -3.66 11.11
C HIS A 199 -1.54 -3.07 9.72
N ASN A 200 -1.18 -3.78 8.65
CA ASN A 200 -1.48 -3.38 7.27
C ASN A 200 -3.00 -3.21 7.08
N PHE A 201 -3.80 -4.19 7.48
CA PHE A 201 -5.26 -4.13 7.38
C PHE A 201 -5.89 -3.05 8.27
N ARG A 202 -5.38 -2.88 9.50
CA ARG A 202 -5.82 -1.81 10.40
C ARG A 202 -5.57 -0.43 9.80
N TRP A 203 -4.38 -0.19 9.24
CA TRP A 203 -4.02 1.08 8.64
C TRP A 203 -4.73 1.37 7.31
N ARG A 204 -5.15 0.32 6.59
CA ARG A 204 -5.96 0.45 5.37
C ARG A 204 -7.44 0.64 5.64
N GLY A 205 -7.87 0.51 6.89
CA GLY A 205 -9.27 0.63 7.31
C GLY A 205 -10.11 -0.59 6.95
N TYR A 206 -9.54 -1.79 7.01
CA TYR A 206 -10.29 -3.04 6.79
C TYR A 206 -10.80 -3.69 8.09
N VAL A 207 -10.14 -3.41 9.21
CA VAL A 207 -10.53 -3.89 10.55
C VAL A 207 -10.65 -2.75 11.54
N ASP A 208 -11.43 -2.96 12.60
CA ASP A 208 -11.66 -2.00 13.68
C ASP A 208 -10.33 -1.41 14.22
N PRO A 209 -10.15 -0.09 14.18
CA PRO A 209 -8.92 0.54 14.64
C PRO A 209 -8.73 0.48 16.15
N ASP A 210 -9.77 0.19 16.93
CA ASP A 210 -9.74 0.18 18.39
C ASP A 210 -9.53 -1.25 18.95
N VAL A 211 -9.62 -2.27 18.09
CA VAL A 211 -9.22 -3.64 18.41
C VAL A 211 -7.70 -3.81 18.27
N SER A 212 -7.09 -4.48 19.23
CA SER A 212 -5.65 -4.81 19.23
C SER A 212 -5.43 -6.27 18.84
N TYR A 213 -4.35 -6.54 18.09
CA TYR A 213 -3.94 -7.90 17.77
C TYR A 213 -3.41 -8.62 19.00
N VAL A 214 -3.89 -9.83 19.23
CA VAL A 214 -3.35 -10.73 20.24
C VAL A 214 -2.34 -11.64 19.55
N ILE A 215 -1.05 -11.46 19.87
CA ILE A 215 -0.01 -12.31 19.29
C ILE A 215 -0.11 -13.71 19.93
N PRO A 216 -0.26 -14.78 19.13
CA PRO A 216 -0.35 -16.13 19.68
C PRO A 216 0.97 -16.58 20.32
N ASP A 217 0.87 -17.51 21.27
CA ASP A 217 2.01 -18.15 21.93
C ASP A 217 2.63 -19.30 21.11
N PHE A 218 1.90 -19.80 20.11
CA PHE A 218 2.35 -20.82 19.18
C PHE A 218 3.03 -20.22 17.93
N THR A 219 3.93 -21.00 17.34
CA THR A 219 4.76 -20.59 16.18
C THR A 219 4.47 -21.37 14.90
N LEU A 220 3.69 -22.46 14.97
CA LEU A 220 3.35 -23.26 13.80
C LEU A 220 2.56 -22.41 12.80
N GLU A 221 3.09 -22.27 11.59
CA GLU A 221 2.56 -21.35 10.58
C GLU A 221 1.07 -21.50 10.31
N SER A 222 0.60 -22.73 10.05
CA SER A 222 -0.81 -22.98 9.77
C SER A 222 -1.71 -22.45 10.88
N ARG A 223 -1.34 -22.71 12.14
CA ARG A 223 -2.08 -22.22 13.31
C ARG A 223 -2.01 -20.71 13.45
N VAL A 224 -0.85 -20.10 13.21
CA VAL A 224 -0.68 -18.64 13.25
C VAL A 224 -1.55 -17.96 12.19
N LYS A 225 -1.60 -18.54 10.98
CA LYS A 225 -2.42 -18.06 9.88
C LYS A 225 -3.92 -18.19 10.17
N GLU A 226 -4.35 -19.35 10.65
CA GLU A 226 -5.75 -19.59 11.06
C GLU A 226 -6.19 -18.61 12.16
N ASP A 227 -5.35 -18.43 13.19
CA ASP A 227 -5.62 -17.49 14.28
C ASP A 227 -5.72 -16.04 13.79
N LEU A 228 -4.82 -15.62 12.90
CA LEU A 228 -4.87 -14.29 12.28
C LEU A 228 -6.20 -14.09 11.52
N ILE A 229 -6.63 -15.06 10.71
CA ILE A 229 -7.89 -14.99 9.96
C ILE A 229 -9.08 -14.81 10.92
N VAL A 230 -9.13 -15.59 12.00
CA VAL A 230 -10.20 -15.50 13.01
C VAL A 230 -10.20 -14.14 13.70
N GLN A 231 -9.03 -13.61 14.08
CA GLN A 231 -8.94 -12.29 14.72
C GLN A 231 -9.34 -11.17 13.75
N ILE A 232 -8.94 -11.24 12.48
CA ILE A 232 -9.33 -10.26 11.46
C ILE A 232 -10.84 -10.28 11.24
N ALA A 233 -11.45 -11.45 11.09
CA ALA A 233 -12.90 -11.57 10.89
C ALA A 233 -13.68 -10.90 12.04
N ARG A 234 -13.28 -11.15 13.29
CA ARG A 234 -13.89 -10.52 14.48
C ARG A 234 -13.70 -9.00 14.49
N ALA A 235 -12.49 -8.53 14.22
CA ALA A 235 -12.19 -7.10 14.20
C ALA A 235 -12.87 -6.37 13.03
N ARG A 236 -13.02 -7.02 11.88
CA ARG A 236 -13.76 -6.50 10.75
C ARG A 236 -15.25 -6.38 11.06
N GLN A 237 -15.85 -7.42 11.62
CA GLN A 237 -17.26 -7.38 12.04
C GLN A 237 -17.53 -6.23 13.02
N SER A 238 -16.64 -6.00 13.99
CA SER A 238 -16.72 -4.85 14.89
C SER A 238 -16.60 -3.53 14.12
N GLY A 239 -15.62 -3.40 13.22
CA GLY A 239 -15.36 -2.18 12.46
C GLY A 239 -16.49 -1.77 11.52
N LEU A 240 -17.17 -2.75 10.91
CA LEU A 240 -18.33 -2.51 10.03
C LEU A 240 -19.50 -1.85 10.77
N SER A 241 -19.57 -1.99 12.10
CA SER A 241 -20.56 -1.26 12.92
C SER A 241 -20.25 0.24 13.07
N ASN A 242 -19.03 0.67 12.75
CA ASN A 242 -18.61 2.08 12.81
C ASN A 242 -17.74 2.52 11.61
N PRO A 243 -18.32 2.63 10.39
CA PRO A 243 -17.58 2.99 9.18
C PRO A 243 -16.92 4.38 9.24
N ALA A 244 -17.52 5.33 9.99
CA ALA A 244 -16.96 6.67 10.17
C ALA A 244 -15.63 6.62 10.93
N ARG A 245 -15.56 5.84 12.01
CA ARG A 245 -14.33 5.61 12.78
C ARG A 245 -13.25 4.92 11.95
N MET A 246 -13.64 3.92 11.15
CA MET A 246 -12.74 3.21 10.21
C MET A 246 -12.11 4.18 9.21
N LYS A 247 -12.93 5.03 8.57
CA LYS A 247 -12.48 6.05 7.63
C LYS A 247 -11.54 7.06 8.30
N GLN A 248 -11.91 7.56 9.47
CA GLN A 248 -11.09 8.49 10.24
C GLN A 248 -9.71 7.90 10.58
N ALA A 249 -9.66 6.66 11.07
CA ALA A 249 -8.39 6.01 11.43
C ALA A 249 -7.45 5.84 10.24
N LYS A 250 -8.01 5.49 9.07
CA LYS A 250 -7.27 5.38 7.81
C LYS A 250 -6.68 6.73 7.39
N GLU A 251 -7.46 7.81 7.49
CA GLU A 251 -7.01 9.17 7.19
C GLU A 251 -5.93 9.65 8.19
N GLU A 252 -6.09 9.39 9.48
CA GLU A 252 -5.09 9.70 10.52
C GLU A 252 -3.76 8.97 10.26
N PHE A 253 -3.81 7.69 9.86
CA PHE A 253 -2.61 6.93 9.49
C PHE A 253 -1.92 7.53 8.26
N ARG A 254 -2.70 7.84 7.21
CA ARG A 254 -2.17 8.49 6.01
C ARG A 254 -1.45 9.78 6.39
N ASP A 255 -2.10 10.64 7.16
CA ASP A 255 -1.55 11.95 7.51
C ASP A 255 -0.26 11.78 8.33
N LYS A 256 -0.24 10.88 9.32
CA LYS A 256 0.99 10.53 10.07
C LYS A 256 2.13 10.04 9.17
N ALA A 257 1.82 9.25 8.14
CA ALA A 257 2.82 8.80 7.17
C ALA A 257 3.38 9.97 6.37
N PHE A 258 2.53 10.82 5.79
CA PHE A 258 2.99 11.96 5.01
C PHE A 258 3.66 13.06 5.85
N GLN A 259 3.33 13.21 7.13
CA GLN A 259 4.03 14.11 8.07
C GLN A 259 5.51 13.75 8.25
N THR A 260 5.90 12.50 7.98
CA THR A 260 7.32 12.10 8.00
C THR A 260 8.13 12.67 6.83
N ILE A 261 7.47 13.24 5.82
CA ILE A 261 8.12 13.75 4.60
C ILE A 261 8.43 15.25 4.78
N PRO A 262 9.71 15.68 4.69
CA PRO A 262 10.06 17.09 4.70
C PRO A 262 9.37 17.88 3.59
N LYS A 263 9.04 19.15 3.85
CA LYS A 263 8.28 20.03 2.93
C LYS A 263 8.86 20.06 1.52
N GLU A 264 10.18 20.15 1.39
CA GLU A 264 10.87 20.21 0.10
C GLU A 264 10.72 18.90 -0.68
N LEU A 265 10.77 17.75 0.02
CA LEU A 265 10.56 16.44 -0.58
C LEU A 265 9.08 16.23 -0.96
N PHE A 266 8.16 16.69 -0.12
CA PHE A 266 6.73 16.67 -0.43
C PHE A 266 6.42 17.50 -1.68
N GLN A 267 6.98 18.71 -1.80
CA GLN A 267 6.82 19.53 -3.00
C GLN A 267 7.39 18.85 -4.26
N LYS A 268 8.53 18.15 -4.16
CA LYS A 268 9.07 17.35 -5.27
C LYS A 268 8.12 16.20 -5.64
N LEU A 269 7.57 15.52 -4.64
CA LEU A 269 6.60 14.44 -4.83
C LEU A 269 5.34 14.95 -5.53
N THR A 270 4.81 16.10 -5.10
CA THR A 270 3.67 16.77 -5.74
C THR A 270 3.95 17.13 -7.19
N ARG A 271 5.16 17.63 -7.50
CA ARG A 271 5.56 17.92 -8.89
C ARG A 271 5.60 16.65 -9.75
N LYS A 272 6.10 15.53 -9.21
CA LYS A 272 6.14 14.23 -9.92
C LYS A 272 4.75 13.78 -10.39
N TYR A 273 3.72 13.94 -9.57
CA TYR A 273 2.34 13.55 -9.91
C TYR A 273 1.48 14.71 -10.45
N SER A 274 2.05 15.89 -10.67
CA SER A 274 1.30 17.10 -11.03
C SER A 274 0.41 16.93 -12.26
N PHE A 275 0.88 16.18 -13.26
CA PHE A 275 0.10 15.89 -14.45
C PHE A 275 -1.04 14.91 -14.18
N ASP A 276 -0.81 13.85 -13.39
CA ASP A 276 -1.88 12.91 -12.99
C ASP A 276 -2.97 13.61 -12.18
N PHE A 277 -2.59 14.51 -11.26
CA PHE A 277 -3.56 15.28 -10.47
C PHE A 277 -4.51 16.03 -11.40
N LYS A 278 -3.98 16.74 -12.39
CA LYS A 278 -4.78 17.52 -13.36
C LYS A 278 -5.56 16.63 -14.32
N LEU A 279 -4.91 15.61 -14.85
CA LEU A 279 -5.47 14.77 -15.91
C LEU A 279 -6.62 13.91 -15.41
N PHE A 280 -6.57 13.48 -14.14
CA PHE A 280 -7.54 12.57 -13.55
C PHE A 280 -8.41 13.21 -12.46
N GLY A 281 -8.23 14.51 -12.18
CA GLY A 281 -9.07 15.31 -11.30
C GLY A 281 -8.90 14.98 -9.81
N TYR A 282 -7.68 15.09 -9.31
CA TYR A 282 -7.28 14.83 -7.92
C TYR A 282 -6.59 16.04 -7.25
N GLU A 283 -6.67 17.24 -7.83
CA GLU A 283 -6.02 18.44 -7.26
C GLU A 283 -6.53 18.79 -5.86
N ASP A 284 -7.83 18.58 -5.59
CA ASP A 284 -8.45 18.83 -4.30
C ASP A 284 -7.86 17.94 -3.19
N VAL A 285 -7.58 16.68 -3.50
CA VAL A 285 -6.92 15.74 -2.56
C VAL A 285 -5.51 16.21 -2.23
N ARG A 286 -4.75 16.60 -3.25
CA ARG A 286 -3.40 17.16 -3.10
C ARG A 286 -3.41 18.39 -2.20
N ASP A 287 -4.32 19.31 -2.47
CA ASP A 287 -4.37 20.59 -1.76
C ASP A 287 -4.80 20.39 -0.31
N ARG A 288 -5.84 19.58 -0.05
CA ARG A 288 -6.25 19.24 1.33
C ARG A 288 -5.10 18.65 2.14
N LEU A 289 -4.35 17.71 1.56
CA LEU A 289 -3.22 17.09 2.24
C LEU A 289 -2.07 18.10 2.46
N PHE A 290 -1.77 18.96 1.48
CA PHE A 290 -0.75 19.99 1.69
C PHE A 290 -1.11 20.95 2.83
N HIS A 291 -2.37 21.41 2.89
CA HIS A 291 -2.84 22.30 3.94
C HIS A 291 -2.81 21.63 5.32
N SER A 292 -3.23 20.35 5.42
CA SER A 292 -3.22 19.63 6.69
C SER A 292 -1.82 19.38 7.22
N LEU A 293 -0.83 19.20 6.34
CA LEU A 293 0.56 18.91 6.71
C LEU A 293 1.37 20.16 7.07
N PHE A 294 1.17 21.26 6.36
CA PHE A 294 2.09 22.40 6.40
C PHE A 294 1.49 23.71 6.91
N GLN A 295 0.23 23.72 7.34
CA GLN A 295 -0.47 24.88 7.91
C GLN A 295 -0.07 26.20 7.21
N LEU A 296 -0.69 26.50 6.08
CA LEU A 296 -0.59 27.85 5.55
C LEU A 296 -1.41 28.78 6.47
N GLU A 297 -0.76 29.41 7.45
CA GLU A 297 -1.16 30.78 7.79
C GLU A 297 -1.08 31.58 6.49
N GLY A 298 -2.19 32.22 6.13
CA GLY A 298 -2.45 32.70 4.78
C GLY A 298 -1.31 33.49 4.14
N SER A 299 -0.91 33.07 2.95
CA SER A 299 -0.35 33.95 1.93
C SER A 299 -0.48 33.27 0.56
N ASP A 300 -1.47 33.74 -0.19
CA ASP A 300 -1.60 33.81 -1.65
C ASP A 300 -0.81 32.78 -2.49
N MET A 301 -1.54 31.83 -3.07
CA MET A 301 -1.21 31.28 -4.40
C MET A 301 -2.10 31.96 -5.44
N VAL A 302 -1.53 32.99 -6.07
CA VAL A 302 -1.93 33.46 -7.41
C VAL A 302 -1.20 32.60 -8.44
#